data_AF-K1U2A7-F1
#
_entry.id   AF-K1U2A7-F1
#
_cell.length_a   1.000
_cell.length_b   1.000
_cell.length_c   1.000
_cell.angle_alpha   90.00
_cell.angle_beta   90.00
_cell.angle_gamma   90.00
#
_symmetry.space_group_name_H-M   'P 1'
#
loop_
_entity.id
_entity.type
_entity.pdbx_description
1 polymer ?
#
loop_
_entity_poly.entity_id
_entity_poly.type
_entity_poly.pdbx_seq_one_letter_code
_entity_poly.pdbx_strand_id
1 'polypeptide(L)'
;MHYIRYDVLYAYVLSRLQYWSGLVQHDEERLLKRLLNANDKGQAAARKKQAAELKKAEKRKAEVDTLFARMYEDWAAGRITEYNFSMLSGKYQSEQAELDEKIEQLQSAIATESQNAADAEKWIALMKECVNPTELTAELLNTLIEKIVVHEAVKGEDGSREQEVEIFYRFIGKID
;
A
#
# COMPACT_ATOMS: atom_id res chain seq x y z
N MET A 1 -7.36 -19.72 27.57
CA MET A 1 -7.89 -18.59 28.38
C MET A 1 -7.43 -17.26 27.76
N HIS A 2 -8.34 -16.44 27.25
CA HIS A 2 -8.04 -15.09 26.73
C HIS A 2 -8.07 -14.05 27.86
N TYR A 3 -7.04 -14.06 28.71
CA TYR A 3 -6.91 -13.08 29.79
C TYR A 3 -5.48 -12.58 29.87
N ILE A 4 -5.27 -11.29 29.64
CA ILE A 4 -4.02 -10.60 29.91
C ILE A 4 -4.27 -9.55 31.00
N ARG A 5 -3.32 -9.40 31.93
CA ARG A 5 -3.46 -8.37 32.96
C ARG A 5 -3.25 -6.99 32.34
N TYR A 6 -4.06 -6.02 32.78
CA TYR A 6 -4.00 -4.65 32.29
C TYR A 6 -2.62 -4.01 32.49
N ASP A 7 -2.01 -4.19 33.66
CA ASP A 7 -0.69 -3.62 33.98
C ASP A 7 0.42 -4.15 33.07
N VAL A 8 0.35 -5.43 32.71
CA VAL A 8 1.28 -6.06 31.76
C VAL A 8 1.07 -5.50 30.35
N LEU A 9 -0.19 -5.44 29.88
CA LEU A 9 -0.50 -4.91 28.56
C LEU A 9 -0.14 -3.42 28.44
N TYR A 10 -0.45 -2.64 29.46
CA TYR A 10 -0.16 -1.21 29.54
C TYR A 10 1.35 -0.96 29.47
N ALA A 11 2.13 -1.64 30.32
CA ALA A 11 3.58 -1.50 30.32
C ALA A 11 4.20 -1.92 28.98
N TYR A 12 3.70 -3.01 28.38
CA TYR A 12 4.16 -3.49 27.08
C TYR A 12 3.92 -2.46 25.98
N VAL A 13 2.67 -1.96 25.84
CA VAL A 13 2.31 -0.98 24.80
C VAL A 13 3.09 0.32 25.00
N LEU A 14 3.20 0.81 26.24
CA LEU A 14 3.97 2.02 26.56
C LEU A 14 5.44 1.87 26.18
N SER A 15 6.07 0.74 26.54
CA SER A 15 7.47 0.45 26.20
C SER A 15 7.69 0.43 24.69
N ARG A 16 6.73 -0.07 23.92
CA ARG A 16 6.82 -0.13 22.45
C ARG A 16 6.70 1.25 21.83
N LEU A 17 5.80 2.11 22.32
CA LEU A 17 5.71 3.50 21.88
C LEU A 17 6.97 4.29 22.22
N GLN A 18 7.52 4.12 23.41
CA GLN A 18 8.78 4.76 23.81
C GLN A 18 9.95 4.30 22.94
N TYR A 19 10.03 3.00 22.63
CA TYR A 19 11.03 2.46 21.72
C TYR A 19 10.97 3.11 20.33
N TRP A 20 9.77 3.19 19.75
CA TRP A 20 9.59 3.82 18.43
C TRP A 20 9.84 5.32 18.47
N SER A 21 9.37 6.02 19.50
CA SER A 21 9.63 7.45 19.71
C SER A 21 11.13 7.74 19.76
N GLY A 22 11.88 6.98 20.58
CA GLY A 22 13.34 7.12 20.66
C GLY A 22 14.04 6.82 19.34
N LEU A 23 13.58 5.81 18.59
CA LEU A 23 14.14 5.45 17.30
C LEU A 23 13.90 6.51 16.24
N VAL A 24 12.69 7.10 16.21
CA VAL A 24 12.34 8.21 15.32
C VAL A 24 13.21 9.44 15.59
N GLN A 25 13.52 9.72 16.85
CA GLN A 25 14.38 10.85 17.21
C GLN A 25 15.85 10.65 16.84
N HIS A 26 16.35 9.41 16.95
CA HIS A 26 17.74 9.11 16.65
C HIS A 26 18.02 8.90 15.16
N ASP A 27 17.12 8.23 14.44
CA ASP A 27 17.37 7.79 13.07
C ASP A 27 16.06 7.62 12.27
N GLU A 28 15.40 8.75 12.01
CA GLU A 28 14.18 8.83 11.20
C GLU A 28 14.36 8.20 9.81
N GLU A 29 15.44 8.54 9.11
CA GLU A 29 15.64 8.07 7.73
C GLU A 29 15.74 6.55 7.67
N ARG A 30 16.43 5.94 8.64
CA ARG A 30 16.54 4.48 8.71
C ARG A 30 15.21 3.84 9.06
N LEU A 31 14.40 4.46 9.92
CA LEU A 31 13.08 3.94 10.24
C LEU A 31 12.12 4.08 9.05
N LEU A 32 12.11 5.22 8.36
CA LEU A 32 11.33 5.40 7.14
C LEU A 32 11.74 4.37 6.10
N LYS A 33 13.04 4.17 5.88
CA LYS A 33 13.54 3.10 5.02
C LYS A 33 13.08 1.74 5.50
N ARG A 34 13.06 1.44 6.80
CA ARG A 34 12.58 0.15 7.34
C ARG A 34 11.09 -0.04 7.13
N LEU A 35 10.26 0.99 7.33
CA LEU A 35 8.81 0.93 7.12
C LEU A 35 8.47 0.76 5.64
N LEU A 36 9.17 1.49 4.77
CA LEU A 36 9.07 1.30 3.32
C LEU A 36 9.56 -0.11 2.95
N ASN A 37 10.76 -0.53 3.38
CA ASN A 37 11.39 -1.82 3.07
C ASN A 37 10.69 -3.05 3.64
N ALA A 38 10.00 -2.93 4.78
CA ALA A 38 9.15 -3.99 5.32
C ALA A 38 7.99 -4.30 4.35
N ASN A 39 7.52 -3.29 3.61
CA ASN A 39 6.65 -3.47 2.44
C ASN A 39 7.44 -3.78 1.14
N ASP A 40 8.73 -3.40 1.04
CA ASP A 40 9.49 -3.31 -0.23
C ASP A 40 10.46 -4.47 -0.56
N LYS A 41 10.56 -5.57 0.21
CA LYS A 41 11.59 -6.63 -0.06
C LYS A 41 11.55 -7.30 -1.46
N GLY A 42 10.61 -6.94 -2.32
CA GLY A 42 10.64 -7.22 -3.77
C GLY A 42 9.95 -6.17 -4.66
N GLN A 43 9.52 -5.02 -4.13
CA GLN A 43 8.61 -4.12 -4.85
C GLN A 43 9.30 -3.03 -5.68
N ALA A 44 10.51 -2.56 -5.37
CA ALA A 44 11.16 -1.54 -6.21
C ALA A 44 11.30 -1.96 -7.70
N ALA A 45 11.66 -3.23 -7.95
CA ALA A 45 11.68 -3.79 -9.31
C ALA A 45 10.27 -3.97 -9.87
N ALA A 46 9.30 -4.37 -9.04
CA ALA A 46 7.89 -4.50 -9.41
C ALA A 46 7.26 -3.15 -9.79
N ARG A 47 7.52 -2.08 -9.03
CA ARG A 47 7.14 -0.68 -9.30
C ARG A 47 7.66 -0.21 -10.63
N LYS A 48 8.98 -0.40 -10.86
CA LYS A 48 9.59 -0.03 -12.13
C LYS A 48 8.95 -0.79 -13.29
N LYS A 49 8.60 -2.07 -13.08
CA LYS A 49 7.90 -2.90 -14.05
C LYS A 49 6.46 -2.42 -14.28
N GLN A 50 5.68 -2.16 -13.23
CA GLN A 50 4.31 -1.63 -13.30
C GLN A 50 4.27 -0.27 -14.01
N ALA A 51 5.18 0.64 -13.67
CA ALA A 51 5.29 1.94 -14.34
C ALA A 51 5.66 1.79 -15.83
N ALA A 52 6.55 0.86 -16.17
CA ALA A 52 6.89 0.56 -17.56
C ALA A 52 5.72 -0.08 -18.31
N GLU A 53 4.96 -0.97 -17.66
CA GLU A 53 3.76 -1.60 -18.23
C GLU A 53 2.63 -0.59 -18.44
N LEU A 54 2.43 0.34 -17.50
CA LEU A 54 1.47 1.44 -17.63
C LEU A 54 1.81 2.30 -18.85
N LYS A 55 3.05 2.76 -18.95
CA LYS A 55 3.51 3.56 -20.10
C LYS A 55 3.36 2.81 -21.43
N LYS A 56 3.58 1.49 -21.43
CA LYS A 56 3.38 0.65 -22.62
C LYS A 56 1.90 0.55 -22.99
N ALA A 57 1.00 0.37 -22.02
CA ALA A 57 -0.43 0.32 -22.24
C ALA A 57 -0.97 1.65 -22.76
N GLU A 58 -0.59 2.77 -22.15
CA GLU A 58 -0.97 4.12 -22.60
C GLU A 58 -0.48 4.41 -24.02
N LYS A 59 0.77 4.04 -24.33
CA LYS A 59 1.30 4.18 -25.69
C LYS A 59 0.50 3.35 -26.69
N ARG A 60 0.18 2.10 -26.34
CA ARG A 60 -0.61 1.23 -27.21
C ARG A 60 -2.01 1.78 -27.43
N LYS A 61 -2.65 2.33 -26.40
CA LYS A 61 -3.96 2.99 -26.52
C LYS A 61 -3.89 4.14 -27.53
N ALA A 62 -2.90 5.03 -27.40
CA ALA A 62 -2.72 6.14 -28.34
C ALA A 62 -2.43 5.68 -29.79
N GLU A 63 -1.70 4.57 -29.96
CA GLU A 63 -1.50 3.94 -31.27
C GLU A 63 -2.83 3.44 -31.86
N VAL A 64 -3.65 2.76 -31.05
CA VAL A 64 -4.98 2.27 -31.46
C VAL A 64 -5.91 3.43 -31.81
N ASP A 65 -5.93 4.51 -31.03
CA ASP A 65 -6.71 5.72 -31.32
C ASP A 65 -6.31 6.33 -32.68
N THR A 66 -5.01 6.37 -32.95
CA THR A 66 -4.48 6.87 -34.23
C THR A 66 -4.88 5.97 -35.40
N LEU A 67 -4.83 4.65 -35.22
CA LEU A 67 -5.26 3.69 -36.22
C LEU A 67 -6.76 3.81 -36.49
N PHE A 68 -7.56 4.00 -35.45
CA PHE A 68 -9.00 4.17 -35.57
C PHE A 68 -9.36 5.45 -36.33
N ALA A 69 -8.67 6.57 -36.04
CA ALA A 69 -8.86 7.83 -36.77
C ALA A 69 -8.55 7.68 -38.27
N ARG A 70 -7.42 7.06 -38.62
CA ARG A 70 -7.05 6.80 -40.02
C ARG A 70 -8.04 5.87 -40.73
N MET A 71 -8.50 4.83 -40.03
CA MET A 71 -9.50 3.90 -40.56
C MET A 71 -10.81 4.63 -40.88
N TYR A 72 -11.22 5.59 -40.04
CA TYR A 72 -12.39 6.43 -40.30
C TYR A 72 -12.20 7.30 -41.55
N GLU A 73 -11.03 7.92 -41.71
CA GLU A 73 -10.68 8.70 -42.92
C GLU A 73 -10.73 7.84 -44.20
N ASP A 74 -10.18 6.64 -44.16
CA ASP A 74 -10.17 5.71 -45.31
C ASP A 74 -11.56 5.18 -45.64
N TRP A 75 -12.42 4.97 -44.64
CA TRP A 75 -13.83 4.63 -44.84
C TRP A 75 -14.60 5.79 -45.47
N ALA A 76 -14.44 7.01 -44.96
CA ALA A 76 -15.07 8.21 -45.53
C ALA A 76 -14.60 8.49 -46.97
N ALA A 77 -13.36 8.15 -47.30
CA ALA A 77 -12.81 8.23 -48.65
C ALA A 77 -13.26 7.08 -49.58
N GLY A 78 -14.08 6.14 -49.09
CA GLY A 78 -14.60 5.00 -49.86
C GLY A 78 -13.56 3.91 -50.16
N ARG A 79 -12.41 3.91 -49.48
CA ARG A 79 -11.34 2.91 -49.67
C ARG A 79 -11.62 1.62 -48.90
N ILE A 80 -12.49 1.68 -47.90
CA ILE A 80 -12.86 0.56 -47.03
C ILE A 80 -14.37 0.33 -47.13
N THR A 81 -14.77 -0.94 -47.27
CA THR A 81 -16.18 -1.32 -47.27
C THR A 81 -16.77 -1.21 -45.86
N GLU A 82 -18.08 -0.97 -45.77
CA GLU A 82 -18.80 -0.92 -44.48
C GLU A 82 -18.58 -2.18 -43.63
N TYR A 83 -18.58 -3.37 -44.26
CA TYR A 83 -18.30 -4.63 -43.60
C TYR A 83 -16.91 -4.65 -42.93
N ASN A 84 -15.86 -4.23 -43.65
CA ASN A 84 -14.50 -4.20 -43.12
C ASN A 84 -14.35 -3.15 -42.02
N PHE A 85 -15.01 -2.00 -42.17
CA PHE A 85 -15.04 -0.96 -41.14
C PHE A 85 -15.72 -1.46 -39.85
N SER A 86 -16.89 -2.08 -39.95
CA SER A 86 -17.61 -2.65 -38.79
C SER A 86 -16.79 -3.74 -38.09
N MET A 87 -16.16 -4.64 -38.86
CA MET A 87 -15.30 -5.68 -38.30
C MET A 87 -14.06 -5.12 -37.59
N LEU A 88 -13.36 -4.16 -38.18
CA LEU A 88 -12.13 -3.59 -37.60
C LEU A 88 -12.42 -2.63 -36.44
N SER A 89 -13.48 -1.83 -36.53
CA SER A 89 -13.92 -0.96 -35.45
C SER A 89 -14.27 -1.75 -34.19
N GLY A 90 -14.97 -2.87 -34.32
CA GLY A 90 -15.23 -3.76 -33.19
C GLY A 90 -13.95 -4.27 -32.53
N LYS A 91 -12.94 -4.66 -33.31
CA LYS A 91 -11.64 -5.11 -32.77
C LYS A 91 -10.90 -4.00 -32.02
N TYR A 92 -10.83 -2.80 -32.60
CA TYR A 92 -10.16 -1.68 -31.96
C TYR A 92 -10.88 -1.20 -30.69
N GLN A 93 -12.22 -1.20 -30.70
CA GLN A 93 -13.02 -0.87 -29.53
C GLN A 93 -12.83 -1.90 -28.40
N SER A 94 -12.81 -3.20 -28.73
CA SER A 94 -12.45 -4.24 -27.75
C SER A 94 -11.04 -4.02 -27.18
N GLU A 95 -10.05 -3.78 -28.03
CA GLU A 95 -8.67 -3.54 -27.59
C GLU A 95 -8.55 -2.27 -26.73
N GLN A 96 -9.26 -1.18 -27.08
CA GLN A 96 -9.31 0.04 -26.26
C GLN A 96 -9.90 -0.23 -24.88
N ALA A 97 -11.01 -0.98 -24.79
CA ALA A 97 -11.64 -1.32 -23.52
C ALA A 97 -10.71 -2.16 -22.63
N GLU A 98 -10.03 -3.17 -23.19
CA GLU A 98 -9.04 -3.98 -22.47
C GLU A 98 -7.84 -3.14 -21.99
N LEU A 99 -7.37 -2.20 -22.80
CA LEU A 99 -6.29 -1.29 -22.43
C LEU A 99 -6.70 -0.32 -21.33
N ASP A 100 -7.94 0.18 -21.37
CA ASP A 100 -8.48 1.08 -20.35
C ASP A 100 -8.62 0.41 -18.99
N GLU A 101 -9.20 -0.80 -18.97
CA GLU A 101 -9.29 -1.59 -17.75
C GLU A 101 -7.88 -1.87 -17.17
N LYS A 102 -6.93 -2.23 -18.04
CA LYS A 102 -5.55 -2.48 -17.62
C LYS A 102 -4.85 -1.22 -17.09
N ILE A 103 -5.06 -0.06 -17.71
CA ILE A 103 -4.50 1.22 -17.26
C ILE A 103 -5.08 1.57 -15.89
N GLU A 104 -6.39 1.43 -15.70
CA GLU A 104 -7.06 1.72 -14.42
C GLU A 104 -6.53 0.82 -13.30
N GLN A 105 -6.41 -0.48 -13.54
CA GLN A 105 -5.85 -1.44 -12.58
C GLN A 105 -4.41 -1.08 -12.20
N LEU A 106 -3.55 -0.75 -13.19
CA LEU A 106 -2.16 -0.38 -12.95
C LEU A 106 -2.05 0.95 -12.19
N GLN A 107 -2.86 1.95 -12.53
CA GLN A 107 -2.89 3.24 -11.84
C GLN A 107 -3.36 3.09 -10.40
N SER A 108 -4.40 2.29 -10.15
CA SER A 108 -4.90 2.00 -8.80
C SER A 108 -3.85 1.31 -7.93
N ALA A 109 -3.12 0.33 -8.49
CA ALA A 109 -2.02 -0.33 -7.81
C ALA A 109 -0.90 0.65 -7.43
N ILE A 110 -0.47 1.49 -8.37
CA ILE A 110 0.57 2.52 -8.12
C ILE A 110 0.09 3.54 -7.08
N ALA A 111 -1.17 3.97 -7.15
CA ALA A 111 -1.74 4.93 -6.19
C ALA A 111 -1.78 4.35 -4.77
N THR A 112 -2.17 3.08 -4.63
CA THR A 112 -2.17 2.37 -3.34
C THR A 112 -0.76 2.31 -2.74
N GLU A 113 0.25 2.04 -3.57
CA GLU A 113 1.64 2.02 -3.10
C GLU A 113 2.17 3.42 -2.72
N SER A 114 1.80 4.47 -3.47
CA SER A 114 2.12 5.85 -3.10
C SER A 114 1.44 6.26 -1.78
N GLN A 115 0.22 5.79 -1.56
CA GLN A 115 -0.53 6.03 -0.33
C GLN A 115 0.20 5.41 0.87
N ASN A 116 0.71 4.18 0.73
CA ASN A 116 1.50 3.51 1.77
C ASN A 116 2.77 4.29 2.15
N ALA A 117 3.44 4.92 1.19
CA ALA A 117 4.62 5.75 1.46
C ALA A 117 4.25 7.02 2.24
N ALA A 118 3.20 7.73 1.81
CA ALA A 118 2.69 8.90 2.51
C ALA A 118 2.20 8.56 3.93
N ASP A 119 1.62 7.37 4.11
CA ASP A 119 1.12 6.87 5.38
C ASP A 119 2.27 6.51 6.34
N ALA A 120 3.40 5.99 5.84
CA ALA A 120 4.61 5.82 6.62
C ALA A 120 5.20 7.16 7.11
N GLU A 121 5.24 8.18 6.23
CA GLU A 121 5.70 9.52 6.60
C GLU A 121 4.80 10.18 7.66
N LYS A 122 3.48 10.08 7.51
CA LYS A 122 2.53 10.58 8.51
C LYS A 122 2.73 9.91 9.86
N TRP A 123 2.90 8.59 9.88
CA TRP A 123 3.11 7.87 11.14
C TRP A 123 4.39 8.32 11.84
N ILE A 124 5.48 8.53 11.10
CA ILE A 124 6.73 9.07 11.65
C ILE A 124 6.52 10.47 12.22
N ALA A 125 5.79 11.34 11.51
CA ALA A 125 5.49 12.69 12.00
C ALA A 125 4.70 12.64 13.33
N LEU A 126 3.68 11.79 13.43
CA LEU A 126 2.94 11.59 14.68
C LEU A 126 3.84 11.06 15.80
N MET A 127 4.73 10.12 15.51
CA MET A 127 5.68 9.60 16.50
C MET A 127 6.71 10.64 16.95
N LYS A 128 7.10 11.58 16.08
CA LYS A 128 7.97 12.71 16.45
C LYS A 128 7.31 13.65 17.45
N GLU A 129 6.01 13.92 17.26
CA GLU A 129 5.24 14.75 18.20
C GLU A 129 5.11 14.07 19.56
N CYS A 130 5.04 12.74 19.56
CA CYS A 130 4.94 11.91 20.76
C CYS A 130 6.32 11.61 21.35
N VAL A 131 7.03 12.65 21.83
CA VAL A 131 8.35 12.53 22.45
C VAL A 131 8.28 11.83 23.80
N ASN A 132 8.76 10.58 23.88
CA ASN A 132 8.88 9.79 25.11
C ASN A 132 7.66 9.91 26.05
N PRO A 133 6.48 9.42 25.63
CA PRO A 133 5.30 9.47 26.47
C PRO A 133 5.58 8.75 27.80
N THR A 134 5.29 9.39 28.92
CA THR A 134 5.37 8.78 30.25
C THR A 134 4.13 7.95 30.58
N GLU A 135 3.01 8.22 29.89
CA GLU A 135 1.72 7.57 30.08
C GLU A 135 1.00 7.35 28.75
N LEU A 136 0.16 6.29 28.69
CA LEU A 136 -0.73 6.05 27.56
C LEU A 136 -2.01 6.87 27.73
N THR A 137 -2.03 8.06 27.16
CA THR A 137 -3.26 8.86 27.10
C THR A 137 -4.22 8.30 26.05
N ALA A 138 -5.53 8.51 26.25
CA ALA A 138 -6.53 8.11 25.27
C ALA A 138 -6.28 8.77 23.90
N GLU A 139 -5.83 10.02 23.89
CA GLU A 139 -5.46 10.75 22.69
C GLU A 139 -4.28 10.09 21.96
N LEU A 140 -3.23 9.72 22.68
CA LEU A 140 -2.06 9.02 22.11
C LEU A 140 -2.45 7.68 21.49
N LEU A 141 -3.22 6.87 22.22
CA LEU A 141 -3.71 5.58 21.74
C LEU A 141 -4.59 5.73 20.51
N ASN A 142 -5.56 6.64 20.55
CA ASN A 142 -6.46 6.88 19.42
C ASN A 142 -5.72 7.46 18.20
N THR A 143 -4.59 8.13 18.40
CA THR A 143 -3.82 8.74 17.31
C THR A 143 -2.86 7.73 16.66
N LEU A 144 -2.21 6.89 17.46
CA LEU A 144 -1.14 6.00 16.97
C LEU A 144 -1.56 4.55 16.76
N ILE A 145 -2.57 4.06 17.48
CA ILE A 145 -2.94 2.64 17.51
C ILE A 145 -4.30 2.45 16.84
N GLU A 146 -4.36 1.51 15.89
CA GLU A 146 -5.59 1.08 15.27
C GLU A 146 -6.26 -0.01 16.10
N LYS A 147 -5.49 -1.05 16.47
CA LYS A 147 -5.96 -2.15 17.31
C LYS A 147 -4.79 -2.86 17.99
N ILE A 148 -5.11 -3.57 19.07
CA ILE A 148 -4.18 -4.45 19.76
C ILE A 148 -4.81 -5.84 19.78
N VAL A 149 -4.12 -6.82 19.22
CA VAL A 149 -4.57 -8.22 19.17
C VAL A 149 -3.79 -8.99 20.23
N VAL A 150 -4.52 -9.66 21.11
CA VAL A 150 -3.95 -10.48 22.18
C VAL A 150 -4.30 -11.92 21.90
N HIS A 151 -3.29 -12.72 21.59
CA HIS A 151 -3.45 -14.13 21.25
C HIS A 151 -3.66 -14.99 22.50
N GLU A 152 -4.04 -16.26 22.29
CA GLU A 152 -4.17 -17.21 23.38
C GLU A 152 -2.80 -17.48 24.02
N ALA A 153 -2.78 -17.59 25.35
CA ALA A 153 -1.55 -17.90 26.06
C ALA A 153 -1.15 -19.36 25.86
N VAL A 154 0.11 -19.58 25.50
CA VAL A 154 0.73 -20.89 25.31
C VAL A 154 1.58 -21.22 26.54
N LYS A 155 1.61 -22.49 26.93
CA LYS A 155 2.55 -22.95 27.96
C LYS A 155 3.79 -23.53 27.29
N GLY A 156 4.95 -22.98 27.63
CA GLY A 156 6.24 -23.53 27.26
C GLY A 156 6.50 -24.88 27.94
N GLU A 157 7.44 -25.65 27.40
CA GLU A 157 7.86 -26.95 27.96
C GLU A 157 8.44 -26.82 29.39
N ASP A 158 8.95 -25.64 29.73
CA ASP A 158 9.48 -25.25 31.04
C ASP A 158 8.38 -24.82 32.04
N GLY A 159 7.12 -24.82 31.63
CA GLY A 159 5.99 -24.36 32.43
C GLY A 159 5.80 -22.85 32.44
N SER A 160 6.60 -22.09 31.66
CA SER A 160 6.40 -20.66 31.45
C SER A 160 5.12 -20.40 30.65
N ARG A 161 4.51 -19.23 30.87
CA ARG A 161 3.31 -18.79 30.14
C ARG A 161 3.73 -17.69 29.18
N GLU A 162 3.68 -17.99 27.88
CA GLU A 162 3.92 -17.02 26.82
C GLU A 162 2.58 -16.54 26.24
N GLN A 163 2.49 -15.27 25.89
CA GLN A 163 1.30 -14.71 25.26
C GLN A 163 1.72 -13.69 24.22
N GLU A 164 1.34 -13.93 22.97
CA GLU A 164 1.67 -13.03 21.86
C GLU A 164 0.71 -11.84 21.86
N VAL A 165 1.29 -10.64 21.73
CA VAL A 165 0.55 -9.37 21.63
C VAL A 165 1.02 -8.66 20.37
N GLU A 166 0.09 -8.40 19.46
CA GLU A 166 0.36 -7.65 18.23
C GLU A 166 -0.26 -6.26 18.32
N ILE A 167 0.53 -5.24 18.04
CA ILE A 167 0.06 -3.85 17.99
C ILE A 167 0.00 -3.44 16.52
N PHE A 168 -1.19 -3.07 16.08
CA PHE A 168 -1.43 -2.49 14.76
C PHE A 168 -1.46 -0.97 14.92
N TYR A 169 -0.49 -0.31 14.32
CA TYR A 169 -0.42 1.14 14.28
C TYR A 169 -1.29 1.67 13.15
N ARG A 170 -1.90 2.83 13.36
CA ARG A 170 -2.57 3.54 12.28
C ARG A 170 -1.58 3.82 11.14
N PHE A 171 -2.06 3.81 9.91
CA PHE A 171 -1.31 4.11 8.68
C PHE A 171 -0.33 3.02 8.21
N ILE A 172 0.33 2.29 9.11
CA ILE A 172 1.38 1.32 8.74
C ILE A 172 1.13 -0.11 9.22
N GLY A 173 0.09 -0.36 10.00
CA GLY A 173 -0.26 -1.70 10.46
C GLY A 173 0.72 -2.26 11.49
N LYS A 174 1.01 -3.57 11.43
CA LYS A 174 1.91 -4.23 12.38
C LYS A 174 3.38 -3.92 12.02
N ILE A 175 4.17 -3.54 13.02
CA ILE A 175 5.61 -3.38 12.89
C ILE A 175 6.32 -4.41 13.77
N ASP A 176 7.06 -5.31 13.13
CA ASP A 176 7.96 -6.28 13.79
C ASP A 176 9.31 -5.63 14.17
#